data_AF-A0A3B0PHR8-F1
#
_entry.id   AF-A0A3B0PHR8-F1
#
_cell.length_a   1.000
_cell.length_b   1.000
_cell.length_c   1.000
_cell.angle_alpha   90.00
_cell.angle_beta   90.00
_cell.angle_gamma   90.00
#
_symmetry.space_group_name_H-M   'P 1'
#
loop_
_entity.id
_entity.type
_entity.pdbx_description
1 polymer ?
#
loop_
_entity_poly.entity_id
_entity_poly.type
_entity_poly.pdbx_seq_one_letter_code
_entity_poly.pdbx_strand_id
1 'polypeptide(L)'
;MQNKNTILNKIKYSEIENFVFDLDGTLLNKDSELIPENLQTIKELQEDNKNIIIATGRPLYTAQKIIDQIQVKFPVILANGALIW
;
A
#
# COMPACT_ATOMS: atom_id res chain seq x y z
N MET A 1 4.81 -21.74 32.56
CA MET A 1 5.07 -21.57 31.12
C MET A 1 3.83 -20.94 30.50
N GLN A 2 3.84 -19.61 30.30
CA GLN A 2 2.72 -18.92 29.64
C GLN A 2 2.76 -19.23 28.13
N ASN A 3 1.62 -19.65 27.61
CA ASN A 3 1.44 -20.16 26.27
C ASN A 3 1.67 -19.03 25.24
N LYS A 4 2.67 -19.15 24.37
CA LYS A 4 3.01 -18.16 23.31
C LYS A 4 1.86 -17.93 22.31
N ASN A 5 0.81 -18.75 22.33
CA ASN A 5 -0.31 -18.71 21.39
C ASN A 5 -1.42 -17.70 21.73
N THR A 6 -1.34 -16.97 22.86
CA THR A 6 -2.46 -16.12 23.32
C THR A 6 -2.39 -14.66 22.80
N ILE A 7 -1.30 -14.24 22.15
CA ILE A 7 -1.08 -12.82 21.80
C ILE A 7 -1.44 -12.49 20.32
N LEU A 8 -1.62 -13.48 19.44
CA LEU A 8 -1.69 -13.25 17.99
C LEU A 8 -3.10 -13.12 17.36
N ASN A 9 -4.20 -13.22 18.13
CA ASN A 9 -5.56 -13.13 17.58
C ASN A 9 -6.33 -11.89 18.06
N LYS A 10 -5.78 -10.68 17.87
CA LYS A 10 -6.46 -9.44 18.29
C LYS A 10 -7.11 -8.62 17.17
N ILE A 11 -6.78 -8.88 15.90
CA ILE A 11 -7.32 -8.08 14.78
C ILE A 11 -7.85 -9.03 13.71
N LYS A 12 -9.14 -8.90 13.35
CA LYS A 12 -9.72 -9.64 12.23
C LYS A 12 -9.48 -8.86 10.95
N TYR A 13 -9.20 -9.56 9.84
CA TYR A 13 -9.05 -8.94 8.52
C TYR A 13 -10.26 -8.06 8.13
N SER A 14 -11.47 -8.47 8.52
CA SER A 14 -12.70 -7.70 8.30
C SER A 14 -12.70 -6.32 8.98
N GLU A 15 -11.91 -6.14 10.04
CA GLU A 15 -11.81 -4.89 10.81
C GLU A 15 -10.72 -3.95 10.26
N ILE A 16 -9.91 -4.41 9.29
CA ILE A 16 -8.86 -3.60 8.67
C ILE A 16 -9.45 -2.91 7.44
N GLU A 17 -9.50 -1.59 7.45
CA GLU A 17 -10.04 -0.80 6.34
C GLU A 17 -8.94 -0.22 5.45
N ASN A 18 -7.81 0.19 6.03
CA ASN A 18 -6.77 0.95 5.34
C ASN A 18 -5.48 0.15 5.23
N PHE A 19 -4.95 0.06 4.01
CA PHE A 19 -3.66 -0.54 3.71
C PHE A 19 -2.76 0.53 3.10
N VAL A 20 -1.60 0.72 3.74
CA VAL A 20 -0.63 1.75 3.36
C VAL A 20 0.62 1.06 2.82
N PHE A 21 1.02 1.41 1.60
CA PHE A 21 2.17 0.81 0.94
C PHE A 21 3.19 1.85 0.51
N ASP A 22 4.47 1.53 0.68
CA ASP A 22 5.54 2.21 -0.05
C ASP A 22 5.63 1.69 -1.49
N LEU A 23 6.33 2.44 -2.36
CA LEU A 23 6.59 2.08 -3.75
C LEU A 23 7.93 1.36 -3.90
N ASP A 24 9.04 2.04 -3.68
CA ASP A 24 10.38 1.57 -4.06
C ASP A 24 10.86 0.41 -3.20
N GLY A 25 11.18 -0.72 -3.83
CA GLY A 25 11.58 -1.93 -3.10
C GLY A 25 10.44 -2.59 -2.32
N THR A 26 9.20 -2.10 -2.50
CA THR A 26 7.98 -2.66 -1.90
C THR A 26 7.04 -3.13 -3.01
N LEU A 27 6.36 -2.20 -3.68
CA LEU A 27 5.47 -2.51 -4.81
C LEU A 27 6.22 -2.55 -6.14
N LEU A 28 7.34 -1.84 -6.23
CA LEU A 28 8.16 -1.72 -7.42
C LEU A 28 9.41 -2.61 -7.35
N ASN A 29 9.82 -3.11 -8.50
CA ASN A 29 11.10 -3.76 -8.68
C ASN A 29 12.26 -2.73 -8.70
N LYS A 30 13.50 -3.21 -8.79
CA LYS A 30 14.71 -2.37 -8.86
C LYS A 30 14.74 -1.42 -10.07
N ASP A 31 13.96 -1.71 -11.11
CA ASP A 31 13.86 -0.93 -12.34
C ASP A 31 12.70 0.09 -12.28
N SER A 32 12.11 0.29 -11.09
CA SER A 32 10.96 1.17 -10.82
C SER A 32 9.68 0.78 -11.55
N GLU A 33 9.51 -0.51 -11.85
CA GLU A 33 8.31 -1.04 -12.50
C GLU A 33 7.44 -1.82 -11.51
N LEU A 34 6.12 -1.76 -11.69
CA LEU A 34 5.19 -2.54 -10.87
C LEU A 34 5.42 -4.03 -11.06
N ILE A 35 5.56 -4.73 -9.93
CA ILE A 35 5.58 -6.19 -9.91
C ILE A 35 4.14 -6.68 -10.17
N PRO A 36 3.89 -7.51 -11.20
CA PRO A 36 2.53 -7.93 -11.58
C PRO A 36 1.75 -8.58 -10.44
N GLU A 37 2.42 -9.42 -9.65
CA GLU A 37 1.82 -10.12 -8.51
C GLU A 37 1.38 -9.13 -7.42
N ASN A 38 2.19 -8.11 -7.14
CA ASN A 38 1.85 -7.08 -6.16
C ASN A 38 0.65 -6.24 -6.62
N LEU A 39 0.61 -5.87 -7.90
CA LEU A 39 -0.53 -5.15 -8.47
C LEU A 39 -1.82 -5.99 -8.39
N GLN A 40 -1.72 -7.30 -8.60
CA GLN A 40 -2.85 -8.20 -8.47
C GLN A 40 -3.38 -8.25 -7.02
N THR A 41 -2.50 -8.35 -6.03
CA THR A 41 -2.91 -8.30 -4.61
C THR A 41 -3.56 -6.96 -4.23
N ILE A 42 -3.08 -5.84 -4.78
CA ILE A 42 -3.72 -4.54 -4.54
C ILE A 42 -5.15 -4.52 -5.09
N LYS A 43 -5.37 -5.07 -6.29
CA LYS A 43 -6.71 -5.17 -6.88
C LYS A 43 -7.65 -6.00 -6.03
N GLU A 44 -7.18 -7.13 -5.51
CA GLU A 44 -7.97 -7.98 -4.60
C GLU A 44 -8.39 -7.22 -3.34
N LEU A 45 -7.47 -6.45 -2.74
CA LEU A 45 -7.79 -5.57 -1.61
C LEU A 45 -8.83 -4.50 -1.99
N GLN A 46 -8.72 -3.89 -3.18
CA GLN A 46 -9.69 -2.91 -3.68
C GLN A 46 -11.07 -3.55 -3.91
N GLU A 47 -11.13 -4.75 -4.47
CA GLU A 47 -12.35 -5.54 -4.67
C GLU A 47 -13.01 -5.90 -3.33
N ASP A 48 -12.21 -6.16 -2.30
CA ASP A 48 -12.63 -6.35 -0.90
C ASP A 48 -13.05 -5.03 -0.20
N ASN A 49 -13.19 -3.93 -0.94
CA ASN A 49 -13.53 -2.59 -0.45
C ASN A 49 -12.53 -2.05 0.58
N LYS A 50 -11.26 -2.42 0.48
CA LYS A 50 -10.19 -1.85 1.30
C LYS A 50 -9.66 -0.57 0.67
N ASN A 51 -9.27 0.38 1.51
CA ASN A 51 -8.66 1.63 1.09
C ASN A 51 -7.17 1.41 0.87
N ILE A 52 -6.71 1.72 -0.34
CA ILE A 52 -5.30 1.67 -0.70
C ILE A 52 -4.72 3.07 -0.63
N ILE A 53 -3.68 3.23 0.19
CA ILE A 53 -2.96 4.49 0.39
C ILE A 53 -1.51 4.23 -0.03
N ILE A 54 -0.95 5.13 -0.83
CA ILE A 54 0.46 5.11 -1.17
C ILE A 54 1.20 6.10 -0.29
N ALA A 55 2.28 5.66 0.34
CA ALA A 55 3.15 6.49 1.16
C ALA A 55 4.60 6.30 0.72
N THR A 56 5.14 7.28 0.00
CA THR A 56 6.42 7.15 -0.69
C THR A 56 7.32 8.38 -0.51
N GLY A 57 8.63 8.14 -0.60
CA GLY A 57 9.62 9.20 -0.70
C GLY A 57 9.61 9.94 -2.04
N ARG A 58 8.96 9.38 -3.07
CA ARG A 58 8.88 10.00 -4.39
C ARG A 58 8.12 11.33 -4.37
N PRO A 59 8.59 12.37 -5.09
CA PRO A 59 7.76 13.54 -5.39
C PRO A 59 6.69 13.19 -6.42
N LEU A 60 5.58 13.95 -6.43
CA LEU A 60 4.39 13.70 -7.26
C LEU A 60 4.72 13.35 -8.72
N TYR A 61 5.56 14.15 -9.38
CA TYR A 61 5.87 13.99 -10.81
C TYR A 61 6.53 12.64 -11.16
N THR A 62 7.17 11.98 -10.20
CA THR A 62 7.76 10.63 -10.39
C THR A 62 6.86 9.50 -9.92
N ALA A 63 5.90 9.79 -9.03
CA ALA A 63 4.96 8.81 -8.50
C ALA A 63 3.69 8.71 -9.35
N GLN A 64 3.30 9.79 -10.05
CA GLN A 64 2.00 9.92 -10.74
C GLN A 64 1.70 8.73 -11.65
N LYS A 65 2.65 8.34 -12.51
CA LYS A 65 2.46 7.22 -13.44
C LYS A 65 2.10 5.92 -12.72
N ILE A 66 2.75 5.64 -11.59
CA ILE A 66 2.51 4.43 -10.79
C ILE A 66 1.17 4.54 -10.07
N ILE A 67 0.87 5.71 -9.49
CA ILE A 67 -0.40 5.98 -8.80
C ILE A 67 -1.58 5.75 -9.76
N ASP A 68 -1.48 6.24 -11.00
CA ASP A 68 -2.50 6.06 -12.03
C ASP A 68 -2.66 4.58 -12.42
N GLN A 69 -1.56 3.84 -12.50
CA GLN A 69 -1.58 2.40 -12.79
C GLN A 69 -2.25 1.59 -11.67
N ILE A 70 -2.06 1.98 -10.40
CA ILE A 70 -2.70 1.36 -9.23
C ILE A 70 -4.16 1.83 -9.07
N GLN A 71 -4.55 2.93 -9.73
CA GLN A 71 -5.88 3.54 -9.65
C GLN A 71 -6.27 3.92 -8.21
N VAL A 72 -5.32 4.54 -7.49
CA VAL A 72 -5.52 4.96 -6.10
C VAL A 72 -6.60 6.04 -6.02
N LYS A 73 -7.57 5.87 -5.11
CA LYS A 73 -8.67 6.83 -4.87
C LYS A 73 -8.54 7.62 -3.56
N PHE A 74 -7.61 7.21 -2.71
CA PHE A 74 -7.39 7.77 -1.37
C PHE A 74 -6.11 8.61 -1.35
N PRO A 75 -5.88 9.40 -0.28
CA PRO A 75 -4.76 10.32 -0.25
C PRO A 75 -3.43 9.63 -0.51
N VAL A 76 -2.55 10.31 -1.22
CA VAL A 76 -1.18 9.83 -1.48
C VAL A 76 -0.20 10.69 -0.69
N ILE A 77 0.61 10.04 0.13
CA ILE A 77 1.64 10.67 0.95
C ILE A 77 2.95 10.65 0.14
N LEU A 78 3.47 11.83 -0.16
CA LEU A 78 4.56 12.06 -1.11
C LEU A 78 5.73 12.79 -0.46
N ALA A 79 6.89 12.74 -1.10
CA ALA A 79 8.09 13.46 -0.69
C ALA A 79 8.43 13.23 0.81
N ASN A 80 8.37 11.97 1.25
CA ASN A 80 8.57 11.57 2.65
C ASN A 80 7.61 12.25 3.63
N GLY A 81 6.37 12.50 3.20
CA GLY A 81 5.33 13.12 4.01
C GLY A 81 5.28 14.64 3.96
N ALA A 82 6.09 15.29 3.12
CA ALA A 82 6.03 16.75 2.93
C ALA A 82 4.78 17.20 2.14
N LEU A 83 4.12 16.29 1.42
CA LEU A 83 2.91 16.55 0.66
C LEU A 83 1.90 15.40 0.85
N ILE A 84 0.64 15.76 1.07
CA ILE A 84 -0.51 14.85 1.01
C ILE A 84 -1.39 15.36 -0.12
N TRP A 85 -1.61 14.53 -1.13
CA TRP A 85 -2.42 14.82 -2.32
C TRP A 85 -3.70 14.00 -2.30
#